data_AF-A0A4R1L1W5-F1
#
_entry.id   AF-A0A4R1L1W5-F1
#
_cell.length_a   1.000
_cell.length_b   1.000
_cell.length_c   1.000
_cell.angle_alpha   90.00
_cell.angle_beta   90.00
_cell.angle_gamma   90.00
#
_symmetry.space_group_name_H-M   'P 1'
#
loop_
_entity.id
_entity.type
_entity.pdbx_description
1 polymer ?
#
loop_
_entity_poly.entity_id
_entity_poly.type
_entity_poly.pdbx_seq_one_letter_code
_entity_poly.pdbx_strand_id
1 'polypeptide(L)'
;MTAAVDLSFPHTWTATLLERRPLIPPSRQFVYPRQAEEVERGALEVLVKPAQGDTFLATCALGFADPSAPTGVWSCPDKDAMCAVAGGYAYIVDTLNPAKFVQVEYRPVLAVQALPEHGLLLLAGHHSLLAYNAEGFAWQSVRLSSEGVQLGEVEGDRLHGAGWDLITDRDVPFTIDLRSGERLS
;
A
#
# COMPACT_ATOMS: atom_id res chain seq x y z
N MET A 1 10.36 0.94 14.65
CA MET A 1 10.30 0.81 13.18
C MET A 1 10.09 2.18 12.60
N THR A 2 10.84 2.53 11.55
CA THR A 2 10.66 3.81 10.85
C THR A 2 9.56 3.61 9.82
N ALA A 3 8.53 4.46 9.85
CA ALA A 3 7.47 4.38 8.86
C ALA A 3 7.99 4.75 7.46
N ALA A 4 7.57 4.02 6.45
CA ALA A 4 8.02 4.22 5.08
C ALA A 4 7.33 5.42 4.42
N VAL A 5 8.07 6.16 3.60
CA VAL A 5 7.53 7.21 2.73
C VAL A 5 8.16 7.03 1.36
N ASP A 6 7.33 6.73 0.37
CA ASP A 6 7.75 6.63 -1.03
C ASP A 6 6.89 7.57 -1.87
N LEU A 7 7.52 8.53 -2.53
CA LEU A 7 6.86 9.56 -3.32
C LEU A 7 7.32 9.52 -4.78
N SER A 8 7.66 8.32 -5.28
CA SER A 8 8.20 8.10 -6.62
C SER A 8 7.22 8.43 -7.76
N PHE A 9 5.92 8.38 -7.52
CA PHE A 9 4.92 8.89 -8.47
C PHE A 9 4.74 10.41 -8.33
N PRO A 10 4.41 11.12 -9.43
CA PRO A 10 3.94 12.49 -9.34
C PRO A 10 2.74 12.59 -8.39
N HIS A 11 2.76 13.56 -7.49
CA HIS A 11 1.71 13.75 -6.49
C HIS A 11 1.47 15.24 -6.24
N THR A 12 0.24 15.60 -5.88
CA THR A 12 -0.16 17.00 -5.65
C THR A 12 -0.36 17.35 -4.17
N TRP A 13 -0.07 16.41 -3.29
CA TRP A 13 -0.30 16.50 -1.85
C TRP A 13 1.01 16.29 -1.07
N THR A 14 1.06 16.74 0.18
CA THR A 14 2.15 16.36 1.09
C THR A 14 1.60 15.64 2.30
N ALA A 15 2.29 14.60 2.76
CA ALA A 15 1.94 13.85 3.95
C ALA A 15 3.03 13.97 5.03
N THR A 16 2.60 14.04 6.28
CA THR A 16 3.47 13.95 7.44
C THR A 16 2.93 12.88 8.36
N LEU A 17 3.70 11.80 8.55
CA LEU A 17 3.36 10.75 9.50
C LEU A 17 3.59 11.27 10.91
N LEU A 18 2.62 11.04 11.78
CA LEU A 18 2.66 11.50 13.16
C LEU A 18 2.92 10.31 14.08
N GLU A 19 3.90 10.44 14.97
CA GLU A 19 4.14 9.42 16.01
C GLU A 19 2.97 9.29 16.98
N ARG A 20 2.26 10.40 17.20
CA ARG A 20 1.10 10.51 18.08
C ARG A 20 0.13 11.53 17.52
N ARG A 21 -1.15 11.33 17.80
CA ARG A 21 -2.21 12.28 17.46
C ARG A 21 -1.90 13.66 18.08
N PRO A 22 -2.04 14.76 17.32
CA PRO A 22 -1.74 16.09 17.83
C PRO A 22 -2.75 16.49 18.91
N LEU A 23 -2.31 17.27 19.90
CA LEU A 23 -3.22 17.79 20.94
C LEU A 23 -4.35 18.64 20.37
N ILE A 24 -4.06 19.38 19.30
CA ILE A 24 -5.02 20.21 18.58
C ILE A 24 -5.05 19.72 17.14
N PRO A 25 -5.92 18.74 16.81
CA PRO A 25 -6.04 18.24 15.44
C PRO A 25 -6.71 19.30 14.54
N PRO A 26 -6.49 19.23 13.21
CA PRO A 26 -7.23 20.05 12.26
C PRO A 26 -8.74 19.78 12.38
N SER A 27 -9.55 20.74 11.89
CA SER A 27 -11.01 20.61 11.87
C SER A 27 -11.46 19.42 11.00
N ARG A 28 -10.76 19.17 9.89
CA ARG A 28 -11.02 18.07 8.97
C ARG A 28 -10.30 16.82 9.46
N GLN A 29 -11.07 15.80 9.85
CA GLN A 29 -10.55 14.52 10.35
C GLN A 29 -11.33 13.37 9.70
N PHE A 30 -10.60 12.35 9.28
CA PHE A 30 -11.16 11.19 8.59
C PHE A 30 -10.55 9.92 9.17
N VAL A 31 -11.40 8.93 9.45
CA VAL A 31 -10.99 7.63 10.00
C VAL A 31 -11.33 6.55 8.99
N TYR A 32 -10.36 5.67 8.73
CA TYR A 32 -10.45 4.57 7.77
C TYR A 32 -10.16 3.22 8.45
N PRO A 33 -11.06 2.23 8.36
CA PRO A 33 -12.45 2.35 7.93
C PRO A 33 -13.29 3.19 8.90
N ARG A 34 -14.45 3.69 8.44
CA ARG A 34 -15.34 4.56 9.23
C ARG A 34 -15.96 3.86 10.44
N GLN A 35 -16.10 2.54 10.38
CA GLN A 35 -16.53 1.69 11.47
C GLN A 35 -15.48 0.61 11.64
N ALA A 36 -14.85 0.57 12.81
CA ALA A 36 -13.96 -0.51 13.23
C ALA A 36 -14.54 -1.06 14.55
N GLU A 37 -14.94 -2.33 14.56
CA GLU A 37 -15.49 -2.98 15.76
C GLU A 37 -14.41 -3.18 16.83
N GLU A 38 -13.17 -3.47 16.40
CA GLU A 38 -11.96 -3.45 17.22
C GLU A 38 -10.88 -2.65 16.50
N VAL A 39 -10.37 -1.61 17.16
CA VAL A 39 -9.15 -0.92 16.72
C VAL A 39 -7.99 -1.81 17.14
N GLU A 40 -7.45 -2.61 16.22
CA GLU A 40 -6.18 -3.29 16.46
C GLU A 40 -5.09 -2.23 16.72
N ARG A 41 -4.20 -2.50 17.69
CA ARG A 41 -3.18 -1.55 18.16
C ARG A 41 -2.13 -1.30 17.08
N GLY A 42 -2.41 -0.38 16.17
CA GLY A 42 -1.48 -0.07 15.07
C GLY A 42 -1.88 1.11 14.19
N ALA A 43 -2.75 1.99 14.68
CA ALA A 43 -3.29 3.07 13.86
C ALA A 43 -2.18 3.98 13.33
N LEU A 44 -2.23 4.27 12.03
CA LEU A 44 -1.37 5.24 11.37
C LEU A 44 -2.07 6.60 11.31
N GLU A 45 -1.45 7.60 11.90
CA GLU A 45 -1.90 8.99 11.86
C GLU A 45 -1.09 9.76 10.80
N VAL A 46 -1.77 10.35 9.82
CA VAL A 46 -1.15 11.11 8.73
C VAL A 46 -1.79 12.48 8.62
N LEU A 47 -0.98 13.53 8.74
CA LEU A 47 -1.39 14.88 8.39
C LEU A 47 -1.20 15.09 6.89
N VAL A 48 -2.29 15.32 6.16
CA VAL A 48 -2.27 15.44 4.70
C VAL A 48 -2.65 16.87 4.32
N LYS A 49 -1.80 17.51 3.51
CA LYS A 49 -2.07 18.79 2.85
C LYS A 49 -2.30 18.53 1.36
N PRO A 50 -3.56 18.57 0.88
CA PRO A 50 -3.86 18.39 -0.54
C PRO A 50 -3.47 19.64 -1.36
N ALA A 51 -3.44 19.51 -2.69
CA ALA A 51 -3.27 20.67 -3.58
C ALA A 51 -4.42 21.68 -3.48
N GLN A 52 -5.63 21.21 -3.13
CA GLN A 52 -6.80 22.05 -2.96
C GLN A 52 -7.55 21.71 -1.66
N GLY A 53 -7.95 22.74 -0.92
CA GLY A 53 -8.66 22.61 0.35
C GLY A 53 -7.71 22.61 1.56
N ASP A 54 -8.30 22.52 2.75
CA ASP A 54 -7.54 22.61 3.99
C ASP A 54 -6.84 21.30 4.35
N THR A 55 -5.75 21.38 5.09
CA THR A 55 -5.09 20.22 5.71
C THR A 55 -6.09 19.38 6.51
N PHE A 56 -5.97 18.06 6.44
CA PHE A 56 -6.78 17.12 7.21
C PHE A 56 -5.93 16.06 7.90
N LEU A 57 -6.48 15.47 8.96
CA LEU A 57 -5.91 14.32 9.64
C LEU A 57 -6.58 13.04 9.11
N ALA A 58 -5.77 12.14 8.56
CA ALA A 58 -6.16 10.80 8.19
C ALA A 58 -5.71 9.81 9.27
N THR A 59 -6.66 9.06 9.83
CA THR A 59 -6.40 7.99 10.80
C THR A 59 -6.72 6.65 10.14
N CYS A 60 -5.70 5.87 9.79
CA CYS A 60 -5.87 4.49 9.34
C CYS A 60 -5.93 3.61 10.58
N ALA A 61 -7.12 3.20 10.99
CA ALA A 61 -7.41 2.68 12.32
C ALA A 61 -7.06 1.20 12.54
N LEU A 62 -6.93 0.41 11.47
CA LEU A 62 -6.55 -1.00 11.57
C LEU A 62 -5.07 -1.17 11.25
N GLY A 63 -4.44 -2.12 11.93
CA GLY A 63 -3.06 -2.51 11.68
C GLY A 63 -2.64 -3.68 12.56
N PHE A 64 -1.98 -4.67 11.97
CA PHE A 64 -1.36 -5.74 12.74
C PHE A 64 -0.21 -5.17 13.58
N ALA A 65 -0.04 -5.70 14.79
CA ALA A 65 1.09 -5.35 15.67
C ALA A 65 2.42 -6.00 15.23
N ASP A 66 2.37 -6.86 14.21
CA ASP A 66 3.54 -7.55 13.67
C ASP A 66 4.51 -6.54 13.02
N PRO A 67 5.77 -6.48 13.48
CA PRO A 67 6.75 -5.55 12.95
C PRO A 67 7.19 -5.83 11.50
N SER A 68 6.90 -7.01 10.96
CA SER A 68 7.16 -7.32 9.56
C SER A 68 6.14 -6.67 8.61
N ALA A 69 4.96 -6.28 9.13
CA ALA A 69 3.93 -5.64 8.33
C ALA A 69 4.27 -4.14 8.11
N PRO A 70 4.35 -3.67 6.86
CA PRO A 70 4.71 -2.29 6.57
C PRO A 70 3.71 -1.30 7.15
N THR A 71 4.26 -0.17 7.60
CA THR A 71 3.50 1.03 7.96
C THR A 71 4.13 2.22 7.24
N GLY A 72 3.34 3.02 6.54
CA GLY A 72 3.86 4.10 5.72
C GLY A 72 2.84 4.75 4.79
N VAL A 73 3.33 5.64 3.94
CA VAL A 73 2.57 6.24 2.83
C VAL A 73 3.33 6.14 1.53
N TRP A 74 2.60 5.90 0.45
CA TRP A 74 3.09 5.82 -0.91
C TRP A 74 2.26 6.75 -1.81
N SER A 75 2.93 7.46 -2.71
CA SER A 75 2.28 8.10 -3.86
C SER A 75 1.68 7.04 -4.79
N CYS A 76 0.55 7.33 -5.43
CA CYS A 76 -0.12 6.44 -6.37
C CYS A 76 0.07 6.90 -7.82
N PRO A 77 -0.22 6.03 -8.81
CA PRO A 77 -0.29 6.43 -10.22
C PRO A 77 -1.29 7.58 -10.49
N ASP A 78 -2.41 7.61 -9.76
CA ASP A 78 -3.22 8.82 -9.64
C ASP A 78 -2.55 9.82 -8.67
N LYS A 79 -2.14 10.97 -9.22
CA LYS A 79 -1.43 12.04 -8.50
C LYS A 79 -2.21 12.65 -7.34
N ASP A 80 -3.52 12.51 -7.34
CA ASP A 80 -4.40 13.06 -6.30
C ASP A 80 -4.78 11.99 -5.26
N ALA A 81 -4.33 10.74 -5.45
CA ALA A 81 -4.49 9.64 -4.52
C ALA A 81 -3.24 9.40 -3.67
N MET A 82 -3.47 8.93 -2.44
CA MET A 82 -2.43 8.48 -1.51
C MET A 82 -2.72 7.03 -1.12
N CYS A 83 -1.71 6.17 -1.15
CA CYS A 83 -1.77 4.87 -0.51
C CYS A 83 -1.20 4.98 0.91
N ALA A 84 -2.02 4.72 1.92
CA ALA A 84 -1.55 4.56 3.29
C ALA A 84 -1.59 3.09 3.66
N VAL A 85 -0.52 2.57 4.25
CA VAL A 85 -0.50 1.22 4.82
C VAL A 85 -0.26 1.32 6.32
N ALA A 86 -1.12 0.71 7.11
CA ALA A 86 -1.02 0.67 8.57
C ALA A 86 -0.95 -0.79 9.01
N GLY A 87 0.22 -1.23 9.49
CA GLY A 87 0.46 -2.63 9.88
C GLY A 87 -0.09 -3.65 8.87
N GLY A 88 0.19 -3.44 7.57
CA GLY A 88 -0.27 -4.33 6.48
C GLY A 88 -1.70 -4.12 5.97
N TYR A 89 -2.47 -3.18 6.52
CA TYR A 89 -3.77 -2.77 5.97
C TYR A 89 -3.58 -1.58 5.02
N ALA A 90 -3.90 -1.75 3.74
CA ALA A 90 -3.76 -0.70 2.73
C ALA A 90 -5.07 0.05 2.46
N TYR A 91 -4.94 1.37 2.29
CA TYR A 91 -6.02 2.30 1.97
C TYR A 91 -5.59 3.19 0.81
N ILE A 92 -6.41 3.27 -0.24
CA ILE A 92 -6.26 4.27 -1.30
C ILE A 92 -7.22 5.41 -1.00
N VAL A 93 -6.68 6.60 -0.75
CA VAL A 93 -7.44 7.79 -0.29
C VAL A 93 -7.37 8.87 -1.36
N ASP A 94 -8.52 9.38 -1.80
CA ASP A 94 -8.63 10.58 -2.63
C ASP A 94 -8.30 11.80 -1.74
N THR A 95 -7.18 12.47 -1.99
CA THR A 95 -6.74 13.59 -1.14
C THR A 95 -7.56 14.86 -1.34
N LEU A 96 -8.23 15.01 -2.49
CA LEU A 96 -9.13 16.14 -2.76
C LEU A 96 -10.50 15.91 -2.10
N ASN A 97 -10.94 14.66 -2.02
CA ASN A 97 -12.14 14.24 -1.31
C ASN A 97 -11.87 13.08 -0.33
N PRO A 98 -11.25 13.36 0.84
CA PRO A 98 -10.83 12.33 1.79
C PRO A 98 -11.96 11.49 2.39
N ALA A 99 -13.23 11.86 2.20
CA ALA A 99 -14.33 10.98 2.53
C ALA A 99 -14.42 9.76 1.59
N LYS A 100 -13.85 9.87 0.37
CA LYS A 100 -13.75 8.79 -0.63
C LYS A 100 -12.43 8.05 -0.44
N PHE A 101 -12.53 6.78 -0.12
CA PHE A 101 -11.39 5.89 0.01
C PHE A 101 -11.79 4.47 -0.39
N VAL A 102 -10.80 3.66 -0.69
CA VAL A 102 -10.91 2.21 -0.86
C VAL A 102 -10.02 1.58 0.19
N GLN A 103 -10.59 0.75 1.07
CA GLN A 103 -9.79 -0.20 1.84
C GLN A 103 -9.52 -1.39 0.92
N VAL A 104 -8.24 -1.66 0.66
CA VAL A 104 -7.86 -2.75 -0.24
C VAL A 104 -8.15 -4.08 0.46
N GLU A 105 -8.98 -4.94 -0.13
CA GLU A 105 -9.28 -6.29 0.37
C GLU A 105 -8.13 -7.28 0.11
N TYR A 106 -6.90 -6.84 0.36
CA TYR A 106 -5.68 -7.62 0.18
C TYR A 106 -4.82 -7.44 1.43
N ARG A 107 -4.87 -8.43 2.32
CA ARG A 107 -4.32 -8.32 3.67
C ARG A 107 -3.71 -9.65 4.16
N PRO A 108 -2.60 -9.61 4.91
CA PRO A 108 -1.73 -8.44 5.06
C PRO A 108 -1.00 -8.09 3.75
N VAL A 109 -0.85 -6.80 3.49
CA VAL A 109 0.23 -6.30 2.63
C VAL A 109 1.53 -6.45 3.42
N LEU A 110 2.55 -7.03 2.81
CA LEU A 110 3.86 -7.29 3.39
C LEU A 110 4.96 -6.45 2.73
N ALA A 111 4.78 -6.07 1.47
CA ALA A 111 5.65 -5.11 0.80
C ALA A 111 4.86 -4.25 -0.19
N VAL A 112 5.36 -3.05 -0.44
CA VAL A 112 4.83 -2.12 -1.43
C VAL A 112 5.95 -1.66 -2.33
N GLN A 113 5.74 -1.69 -3.63
CA GLN A 113 6.72 -1.21 -4.61
C GLN A 113 6.04 -0.30 -5.64
N ALA A 114 6.52 0.94 -5.73
CA ALA A 114 6.12 1.86 -6.78
C ALA A 114 6.89 1.56 -8.07
N LEU A 115 6.18 1.45 -9.19
CA LEU A 115 6.74 1.31 -10.54
C LEU A 115 6.23 2.45 -11.44
N PRO A 116 6.82 3.67 -11.34
CA PRO A 116 6.36 4.83 -12.10
C PRO A 116 6.39 4.65 -13.62
N GLU A 117 7.40 3.95 -14.14
CA GLU A 117 7.52 3.69 -15.59
C GLU A 117 6.37 2.83 -16.14
N HIS A 118 5.77 1.99 -15.31
CA HIS A 118 4.64 1.12 -15.67
C HIS A 118 3.29 1.70 -15.24
N GLY A 119 3.28 2.77 -14.46
CA GLY A 119 2.05 3.30 -13.88
C GLY A 119 1.42 2.37 -12.84
N LEU A 120 2.22 1.58 -12.12
CA LEU A 120 1.73 0.55 -11.19
C LEU A 120 2.24 0.72 -9.76
N LEU A 121 1.34 0.62 -8.79
CA LEU A 121 1.67 0.40 -7.38
C LEU A 121 1.41 -1.07 -7.05
N LEU A 122 2.47 -1.81 -6.72
CA LEU A 122 2.39 -3.22 -6.36
C LEU A 122 2.27 -3.39 -4.86
N LEU A 123 1.35 -4.27 -4.43
CA LEU A 123 1.17 -4.73 -3.07
C LEU A 123 1.46 -6.23 -3.04
N ALA A 124 2.51 -6.64 -2.32
CA ALA A 124 2.84 -8.05 -2.12
C ALA A 124 2.26 -8.56 -0.80
N GLY A 125 1.69 -9.76 -0.82
CA GLY A 125 1.20 -10.45 0.38
C GLY A 125 1.91 -11.79 0.56
N HIS A 126 1.33 -12.69 1.37
CA HIS A 126 1.91 -14.02 1.59
C HIS A 126 1.95 -14.88 0.33
N HIS A 127 0.98 -14.72 -0.56
CA HIS A 127 0.74 -15.70 -1.62
C HIS A 127 0.80 -15.14 -3.03
N SER A 128 0.59 -13.84 -3.23
CA SER A 128 0.41 -13.27 -4.57
C SER A 128 0.87 -11.82 -4.60
N LEU A 129 0.63 -11.16 -5.73
CA LEU A 129 0.78 -9.73 -5.91
C LEU A 129 -0.56 -9.13 -6.34
N LEU A 130 -0.83 -7.91 -5.91
CA LEU A 130 -1.93 -7.08 -6.39
C LEU A 130 -1.35 -5.78 -6.95
N ALA A 131 -1.83 -5.37 -8.13
CA ALA A 131 -1.41 -4.12 -8.76
C ALA A 131 -2.56 -3.10 -8.83
N TYR A 132 -2.22 -1.84 -8.55
CA TYR A 132 -3.08 -0.67 -8.76
C TYR A 132 -2.49 0.22 -9.85
N ASN A 133 -3.34 0.76 -10.72
CA ASN A 133 -3.02 1.82 -11.68
C ASN A 133 -3.83 3.09 -11.41
N ALA A 134 -3.83 4.06 -12.33
CA ALA A 134 -4.56 5.33 -12.16
C ALA A 134 -6.09 5.13 -12.17
N GLU A 135 -6.59 4.07 -12.80
CA GLU A 135 -8.00 3.71 -12.85
C GLU A 135 -8.47 2.89 -11.63
N GLY A 136 -7.55 2.44 -10.78
CA GLY A 136 -7.82 1.64 -9.59
C GLY A 136 -7.17 0.27 -9.64
N PHE A 137 -7.92 -0.79 -9.32
CA PHE A 137 -7.41 -2.17 -9.39
C PHE A 137 -7.07 -2.52 -10.84
N ALA A 138 -5.84 -2.97 -11.09
CA ALA A 138 -5.38 -3.37 -12.41
C ALA A 138 -5.45 -4.90 -12.58
N TRP A 139 -4.79 -5.64 -11.70
CA TRP A 139 -4.75 -7.10 -11.73
C TRP A 139 -4.30 -7.68 -10.38
N GLN A 140 -4.52 -8.99 -10.23
CA GLN A 140 -3.95 -9.78 -9.15
C GLN A 140 -3.33 -11.05 -9.74
N SER A 141 -2.12 -11.37 -9.33
CA SER A 141 -1.44 -12.57 -9.81
C SER A 141 -2.09 -13.85 -9.27
N VAL A 142 -1.76 -14.98 -9.91
CA VAL A 142 -1.95 -16.31 -9.31
C VAL A 142 -1.11 -16.44 -8.03
N ARG A 143 -1.28 -17.55 -7.30
CA ARG A 143 -0.43 -17.89 -6.17
C ARG A 143 1.02 -18.11 -6.62
N LEU A 144 1.94 -17.36 -6.02
CA LEU A 144 3.40 -17.37 -6.24
C LEU A 144 4.16 -17.98 -5.07
N SER A 145 3.57 -17.99 -3.87
CA SER A 145 4.25 -18.44 -2.65
C SER A 145 3.31 -19.11 -1.67
N SER A 146 3.88 -19.89 -0.75
CA SER A 146 3.16 -20.47 0.39
C SER A 146 3.24 -19.65 1.66
N GLU A 147 4.27 -18.81 1.83
CA GLU A 147 4.44 -18.04 3.08
C GLU A 147 4.86 -16.58 2.88
N GLY A 148 5.37 -16.20 1.71
CA GLY A 148 5.80 -14.83 1.46
C GLY A 148 6.28 -14.61 0.03
N VAL A 149 5.92 -13.48 -0.56
CA VAL A 149 6.41 -13.05 -1.86
C VAL A 149 7.51 -12.00 -1.67
N GLN A 150 8.70 -12.27 -2.20
CA GLN A 150 9.80 -11.32 -2.27
C GLN A 150 9.78 -10.63 -3.63
N LEU A 151 9.61 -9.31 -3.61
CA LEU A 151 9.71 -8.45 -4.80
C LEU A 151 11.19 -8.25 -5.16
N GLY A 152 11.51 -8.38 -6.44
CA GLY A 152 12.87 -8.20 -6.94
C GLY A 152 12.96 -7.14 -8.03
N GLU A 153 13.85 -7.39 -8.99
CA GLU A 153 14.16 -6.46 -10.07
C GLU A 153 13.09 -6.45 -11.17
N VAL A 154 12.98 -5.31 -11.84
CA VAL A 154 12.13 -5.14 -13.02
C VAL A 154 13.01 -5.02 -14.24
N GLU A 155 12.78 -5.89 -15.24
CA GLU A 155 13.44 -5.86 -16.54
C GLU A 155 12.38 -5.71 -17.64
N GLY A 156 12.29 -4.52 -18.24
CA GLY A 156 11.23 -4.21 -19.20
C GLY A 156 9.85 -4.34 -18.56
N ASP A 157 8.97 -5.15 -19.15
CA ASP A 157 7.62 -5.43 -18.60
C ASP A 157 7.58 -6.64 -17.66
N ARG A 158 8.72 -7.08 -17.13
CA ARG A 158 8.82 -8.30 -16.31
C ARG A 158 9.29 -7.98 -14.92
N LEU A 159 8.53 -8.43 -13.93
CA LEU A 159 8.95 -8.45 -12.54
C LEU A 159 9.55 -9.81 -12.21
N HIS A 160 10.80 -9.81 -11.76
CA HIS A 160 11.45 -10.96 -11.17
C HIS A 160 11.27 -10.94 -9.66
N GLY A 161 10.95 -12.09 -9.08
CA GLY A 161 10.80 -12.23 -7.64
C GLY A 161 11.03 -13.67 -7.19
N ALA A 162 10.87 -13.90 -5.90
CA ALA A 162 10.99 -15.23 -5.33
C ALA A 162 9.83 -15.51 -4.35
N GLY A 163 9.36 -16.75 -4.34
CA GLY A 163 8.32 -17.21 -3.43
C GLY A 163 8.73 -18.48 -2.70
N TRP A 164 8.44 -18.55 -1.41
CA TRP A 164 8.69 -19.74 -0.60
C TRP A 164 7.80 -20.92 -1.03
N ASP A 165 8.43 -22.04 -1.35
CA ASP A 165 7.75 -23.29 -1.69
C ASP A 165 7.85 -24.30 -0.54
N LEU A 166 6.69 -24.69 0.00
CA LEU A 166 6.60 -25.60 1.16
C LEU A 166 7.09 -27.03 0.85
N ILE A 167 6.99 -27.48 -0.41
CA ILE A 167 7.34 -28.84 -0.80
C ILE A 167 8.86 -28.99 -0.88
N THR A 168 9.53 -27.96 -1.40
CA THR A 168 10.98 -27.95 -1.64
C THR A 168 11.77 -27.21 -0.55
N ASP A 169 11.08 -26.58 0.41
CA ASP A 169 11.64 -25.90 1.57
C ASP A 169 12.68 -24.82 1.20
N ARG A 170 12.37 -24.04 0.17
CA ARG A 170 13.26 -22.98 -0.37
C ARG A 170 12.49 -21.92 -1.14
N ASP A 171 13.16 -20.79 -1.35
CA ASP A 171 12.71 -19.77 -2.29
C ASP A 171 12.84 -20.27 -3.74
N VAL A 172 11.74 -20.19 -4.48
CA VAL A 172 11.66 -20.52 -5.91
C VAL A 172 11.44 -19.22 -6.70
N PRO A 173 12.26 -18.95 -7.73
CA PRO A 173 12.08 -17.76 -8.54
C PRO A 173 10.77 -17.82 -9.34
N PHE A 174 10.16 -16.66 -9.56
CA PHE A 174 9.06 -16.49 -10.49
C PHE A 174 9.28 -15.26 -11.37
N THR A 175 8.51 -15.18 -12.46
CA THR A 175 8.44 -13.96 -13.28
C THR A 175 6.99 -13.63 -13.59
N ILE A 176 6.63 -12.35 -13.42
CA ILE A 176 5.30 -11.81 -13.72
C ILE A 176 5.39 -10.83 -14.89
N ASP A 177 4.44 -10.94 -15.83
CA ASP A 177 4.17 -9.88 -16.80
C ASP A 177 3.44 -8.72 -16.09
N LEU A 178 4.08 -7.56 -16.03
CA LEU A 178 3.55 -6.39 -15.32
C LEU A 178 2.28 -5.82 -15.97
N ARG A 179 2.01 -6.12 -17.25
CA ARG A 179 0.83 -5.60 -17.95
C ARG A 179 -0.44 -6.37 -17.60
N SER A 180 -0.32 -7.67 -17.36
CA SER A 180 -1.45 -8.58 -17.15
C SER A 180 -1.50 -9.22 -15.77
N GLY A 181 -0.39 -9.25 -15.04
CA GLY A 181 -0.25 -10.01 -13.79
C GLY A 181 -0.05 -11.52 -14.02
N GLU A 182 0.11 -11.97 -15.26
CA GLU A 182 0.29 -13.38 -15.60
C GLU A 182 1.68 -13.88 -15.21
N ARG A 183 1.73 -15.09 -14.65
CA ARG A 183 2.99 -15.77 -14.35
C ARG A 183 3.58 -16.35 -15.63
N LEU A 184 4.82 -15.98 -15.94
CA LEU A 184 5.56 -16.43 -17.11
C LEU A 184 6.43 -17.67 -16.82
N SER A 185 6.97 -17.76 -15.60
CA SER A 185 7.76 -18.90 -15.09
C SER A 185 7.70 -18.97 -13.57
#